data_AF-A0A101GNE3-F1
#
_entry.id   AF-A0A101GNE3-F1
#
_cell.length_a   1.000
_cell.length_b   1.000
_cell.length_c   1.000
_cell.angle_alpha   90.00
_cell.angle_beta   90.00
_cell.angle_gamma   90.00
#
_symmetry.space_group_name_H-M   'P 1'
#
loop_
_entity.id
_entity.type
_entity.pdbx_description
1 polymer ?
#
loop_
_entity_poly.entity_id
_entity_poly.type
_entity_poly.pdbx_seq_one_letter_code
_entity_poly.pdbx_strand_id
1 'polypeptide(L)'
;MKGSAPDLSCRRIAFLADRFEEMYRCYNRPEYIEPDPVSTVRVYPDLLNREVAGVIASSLAYGRASQIVRSIRRVLGAMGENPGGFLLEADDERVWEICNGFRHRFTDSRDLYELLVSMRNS
;
A
#
# COMPACT_ATOMS: atom_id res chain seq x y z
N MET A 1 -33.91 -12.73 -42.58
CA MET A 1 -34.04 -12.87 -41.11
C MET A 1 -32.66 -12.83 -40.49
N LYS A 2 -32.55 -12.06 -39.41
CA LYS A 2 -31.33 -11.73 -38.67
C LYS A 2 -30.60 -12.98 -38.15
N GLY A 3 -29.28 -12.94 -38.20
CA GLY A 3 -28.39 -13.80 -37.44
C GLY A 3 -27.06 -13.08 -37.24
N SER A 4 -27.09 -11.89 -36.63
CA SER A 4 -25.87 -11.22 -36.16
C SER A 4 -25.18 -12.19 -35.20
N ALA A 5 -23.97 -12.64 -35.55
CA ALA A 5 -23.18 -13.50 -34.70
C ALA A 5 -23.06 -12.83 -33.31
N PRO A 6 -23.32 -13.55 -32.21
CA PRO A 6 -23.24 -12.98 -30.87
C PRO A 6 -21.83 -12.42 -30.69
N ASP A 7 -21.74 -11.17 -30.21
CA ASP A 7 -20.49 -10.45 -30.04
C ASP A 7 -19.51 -11.32 -29.23
N LEU A 8 -18.51 -11.86 -29.93
CA LEU A 8 -17.48 -12.74 -29.38
C LEU A 8 -16.70 -12.05 -28.26
N SER A 9 -16.71 -10.72 -28.23
CA SER A 9 -16.08 -9.89 -27.20
C SER A 9 -16.81 -10.03 -25.86
N CYS A 10 -18.14 -9.87 -25.84
CA CYS A 10 -18.95 -10.05 -24.63
C CYS A 10 -18.81 -11.46 -24.04
N ARG A 11 -18.80 -12.49 -24.89
CA ARG A 11 -18.64 -13.88 -24.44
C ARG A 11 -17.27 -14.13 -23.81
N ARG A 12 -16.20 -13.55 -24.38
CA ARG A 12 -14.85 -13.65 -23.82
C ARG A 12 -14.71 -12.91 -22.49
N ILE A 13 -15.31 -11.72 -22.38
CA ILE A 13 -15.30 -10.94 -21.14
C ILE A 13 -16.03 -11.70 -20.04
N ALA A 14 -17.24 -12.22 -20.30
CA ALA A 14 -18.00 -13.00 -19.33
C ALA A 14 -17.21 -14.24 -18.85
N PHE A 15 -16.59 -14.97 -19.79
CA PHE A 15 -15.75 -16.11 -19.45
C PHE A 15 -14.54 -15.74 -18.57
N LEU A 16 -13.84 -14.65 -18.89
CA LEU A 16 -12.69 -14.19 -18.09
C LEU A 16 -13.11 -13.69 -16.71
N ALA A 17 -14.24 -12.97 -16.62
CA ALA A 17 -14.80 -12.51 -15.37
C ALA A 17 -15.11 -13.70 -14.45
N ASP A 18 -15.82 -14.71 -14.95
CA ASP A 18 -16.14 -15.92 -14.19
C ASP A 18 -14.88 -16.64 -13.69
N ARG A 19 -13.83 -16.73 -14.53
CA ARG A 19 -12.55 -17.34 -14.15
C ARG A 19 -11.80 -16.51 -13.10
N PHE A 20 -11.81 -15.18 -13.19
CA PHE A 20 -11.19 -14.33 -12.18
C PHE A 20 -11.94 -14.37 -10.85
N GLU A 21 -13.28 -14.42 -10.86
CA GLU A 21 -14.09 -14.59 -9.65
C GLU A 21 -13.85 -15.93 -8.96
N GLU A 22 -13.66 -17.00 -9.74
CA GLU A 22 -13.28 -18.31 -9.22
C GLU A 22 -11.88 -18.28 -8.59
N MET A 23 -10.90 -17.69 -9.29
CA MET A 23 -9.55 -17.51 -8.74
C MET A 23 -9.57 -16.67 -7.46
N TYR A 24 -10.33 -15.57 -7.44
CA TYR A 24 -10.47 -14.72 -6.25
C TYR A 24 -11.04 -15.51 -5.07
N ARG A 25 -12.11 -16.29 -5.28
CA ARG A 25 -12.70 -17.11 -4.21
C ARG A 25 -11.76 -18.19 -3.68
N CYS A 26 -10.84 -18.71 -4.50
CA CYS A 26 -9.83 -19.68 -4.11
C CYS A 26 -8.66 -19.05 -3.36
N TYR A 27 -8.12 -17.93 -3.86
CA TYR A 27 -6.84 -17.36 -3.41
C TYR A 27 -6.96 -16.10 -2.56
N ASN A 28 -8.13 -15.45 -2.46
CA ASN A 28 -8.33 -14.35 -1.52
C ASN A 28 -8.53 -14.91 -0.10
N ARG A 29 -7.43 -15.35 0.50
CA ARG A 29 -7.37 -15.90 1.86
C ARG A 29 -6.40 -15.05 2.68
N PRO A 30 -6.75 -14.66 3.93
CA PRO A 30 -5.86 -13.88 4.79
C PRO A 30 -4.49 -14.53 5.03
N GLU A 31 -4.41 -15.87 4.99
CA GLU A 31 -3.17 -16.62 5.14
C GLU A 31 -2.12 -16.36 4.03
N TYR A 32 -2.55 -15.89 2.85
CA TYR A 32 -1.65 -15.53 1.74
C TYR A 32 -1.26 -14.05 1.74
N ILE A 33 -1.65 -13.29 2.77
CA ILE A 33 -1.37 -11.85 2.86
C ILE A 33 0.10 -11.59 3.19
N GLU A 34 0.81 -12.41 3.96
CA GLU A 34 2.25 -12.19 4.11
C GLU A 34 3.02 -12.77 2.92
N PRO A 35 3.98 -12.04 2.30
CA PRO A 35 4.58 -10.76 2.73
C PRO A 35 4.08 -9.55 1.91
N ASP A 36 2.79 -9.44 1.63
CA ASP A 36 2.18 -8.32 0.91
C ASP A 36 2.15 -7.03 1.75
N PRO A 37 2.37 -5.84 1.15
CA PRO A 37 2.27 -4.54 1.84
C PRO A 37 0.93 -4.29 2.53
N VAL A 38 -0.19 -4.86 2.06
CA VAL A 38 -1.50 -4.70 2.71
C VAL A 38 -1.49 -5.24 4.14
N SER A 39 -0.58 -6.18 4.45
CA SER A 39 -0.37 -6.69 5.82
C SER A 39 -0.02 -5.57 6.81
N THR A 40 0.78 -4.57 6.39
CA THR A 40 1.22 -3.47 7.26
C THR A 40 0.15 -2.39 7.44
N VAL A 41 -0.88 -2.39 6.59
CA VAL A 41 -1.99 -1.44 6.63
C VAL A 41 -3.13 -1.98 7.49
N ARG A 42 -3.44 -3.27 7.36
CA ARG A 42 -4.57 -3.93 8.03
C ARG A 42 -4.45 -3.98 9.56
N VAL A 43 -3.25 -3.79 10.11
CA VAL A 43 -3.02 -3.78 11.56
C VAL A 43 -3.65 -2.59 12.26
N TYR A 44 -3.92 -1.49 11.55
CA TYR A 44 -4.49 -0.27 12.14
C TYR A 44 -6.03 -0.30 12.09
N PRO A 45 -6.73 -0.31 13.24
CA PRO A 45 -8.19 -0.24 13.27
C PRO A 45 -8.71 1.17 12.95
N ASP A 46 -7.99 2.20 13.44
CA ASP A 46 -8.28 3.61 13.20
C ASP A 46 -8.04 4.00 11.73
N LEU A 47 -8.92 4.83 11.18
CA LEU A 47 -8.92 5.19 9.77
C LEU A 47 -7.75 6.11 9.41
N LEU A 48 -7.43 7.09 10.26
CA LEU A 48 -6.33 8.02 10.01
C LEU A 48 -5.00 7.28 9.97
N ASN A 49 -4.75 6.41 10.95
CA ASN A 49 -3.57 5.56 10.98
C ASN A 49 -3.49 4.62 9.77
N ARG A 50 -4.62 4.05 9.36
CA ARG A 50 -4.71 3.17 8.19
C ARG A 50 -4.42 3.91 6.89
N GLU A 51 -4.90 5.15 6.76
CA GLU A 51 -4.65 6.00 5.60
C GLU A 51 -3.16 6.34 5.49
N VAL A 52 -2.54 6.79 6.58
CA VAL A 52 -1.10 7.08 6.61
C VAL A 52 -0.28 5.84 6.24
N ALA A 53 -0.59 4.70 6.84
CA ALA A 53 0.06 3.43 6.52
C ALA A 53 -0.16 3.02 5.05
N GLY A 54 -1.36 3.25 4.50
CA GLY A 54 -1.72 2.94 3.13
C GLY A 54 -0.96 3.78 2.10
N VAL A 55 -0.85 5.09 2.34
CA VAL A 55 -0.08 6.00 1.48
C VAL A 55 1.40 5.61 1.49
N ILE A 56 2.00 5.41 2.67
CA ILE A 56 3.40 4.96 2.79
C ILE A 56 3.61 3.61 2.09
N ALA A 57 2.70 2.66 2.30
CA ALA A 57 2.78 1.34 1.68
C ALA A 57 2.74 1.40 0.15
N SER A 58 1.79 2.17 -0.41
CA SER A 58 1.64 2.33 -1.87
C SER A 58 2.86 3.03 -2.49
N SER A 59 3.38 4.08 -1.84
CA SER A 59 4.55 4.82 -2.28
C SER A 59 5.84 3.98 -2.29
N LEU A 60 5.91 2.90 -1.51
CA LEU A 60 7.06 1.99 -1.44
C LEU A 60 6.84 0.67 -2.18
N ALA A 61 5.66 0.45 -2.79
CA ALA A 61 5.18 -0.84 -3.33
C ALA A 61 5.86 -1.29 -4.63
N TYR A 62 7.17 -1.12 -4.74
CA TYR A 62 7.95 -1.56 -5.88
C TYR A 62 9.21 -2.32 -5.44
N GLY A 63 9.35 -3.53 -5.97
CA GLY A 63 10.46 -4.43 -5.68
C GLY A 63 10.05 -5.78 -5.11
N ARG A 64 10.94 -6.40 -4.32
CA ARG A 64 10.66 -7.69 -3.69
C ARG A 64 9.72 -7.47 -2.51
N ALA A 65 8.61 -8.22 -2.43
CA ALA A 65 7.58 -8.06 -1.40
C ALA A 65 8.15 -8.00 0.03
N SER A 66 9.07 -8.92 0.38
CA SER A 66 9.72 -8.91 1.70
C SER A 66 10.58 -7.66 1.96
N GLN A 67 11.18 -7.06 0.93
CA GLN A 67 11.91 -5.79 1.07
C GLN A 67 10.96 -4.62 1.24
N ILE A 68 9.86 -4.60 0.48
CA ILE A 68 8.82 -3.57 0.60
C ILE A 68 8.27 -3.56 2.04
N VAL A 69 7.82 -4.71 2.55
CA VAL A 69 7.30 -4.82 3.91
C VAL A 69 8.33 -4.39 4.97
N ARG A 70 9.62 -4.76 4.79
CA ARG A 70 10.68 -4.29 5.70
C ARG A 70 10.82 -2.77 5.69
N SER A 71 10.80 -2.13 4.52
CA SER A 71 10.89 -0.68 4.39
C SER A 71 9.69 0.01 5.04
N ILE A 72 8.48 -0.48 4.81
CA ILE A 72 7.26 0.08 5.41
C ILE A 72 7.29 -0.08 6.94
N ARG A 73 7.62 -1.27 7.45
CA ARG A 73 7.74 -1.52 8.89
C ARG A 73 8.80 -0.65 9.56
N ARG A 74 9.90 -0.34 8.87
CA ARG A 74 10.92 0.59 9.37
C ARG A 74 10.34 1.99 9.60
N VAL A 75 9.61 2.52 8.61
CA VAL A 75 9.04 3.88 8.70
C VAL A 75 7.92 3.92 9.73
N LEU A 76 6.94 3.03 9.63
CA LEU A 76 5.80 2.98 10.56
C LEU A 76 6.24 2.66 11.99
N GLY A 77 7.22 1.80 12.17
CA GLY A 77 7.77 1.48 13.49
C GLY A 77 8.42 2.68 14.18
N ALA A 78 9.01 3.60 13.41
CA ALA A 78 9.57 4.85 13.96
C ALA A 78 8.49 5.87 14.36
N MET A 79 7.29 5.77 13.79
CA MET A 79 6.13 6.61 14.14
C MET A 79 5.31 6.04 15.31
N GLY A 80 5.59 4.79 15.73
CA GLY A 80 4.90 4.12 16.84
C GLY A 80 3.52 3.58 16.48
N GLU A 81 2.66 3.44 17.49
CA GLU A 81 1.31 2.84 17.34
C GLU A 81 0.29 3.77 16.67
N ASN A 82 0.56 5.08 16.66
CA ASN A 82 -0.33 6.12 16.13
C ASN A 82 0.37 6.97 15.05
N PRO A 83 0.70 6.40 13.87
CA PRO A 83 1.36 7.14 12.79
C PRO A 83 0.59 8.39 12.30
N GLY A 84 -0.74 8.38 12.37
CA GLY A 84 -1.60 9.52 12.09
C GLY A 84 -1.39 10.67 13.06
N GLY A 85 -1.47 10.39 14.37
CA GLY A 85 -1.17 11.38 15.40
C GLY A 85 0.28 11.87 15.33
N PHE A 86 1.23 10.96 15.09
CA PHE A 86 2.63 11.33 14.89
C PHE A 86 2.79 12.39 13.79
N LEU A 87 2.18 12.18 12.61
CA LEU A 87 2.31 13.15 11.52
C LEU A 87 1.68 14.50 11.84
N LEU A 88 0.55 14.52 12.56
CA LEU A 88 -0.12 15.77 12.92
C LEU A 88 0.65 16.60 13.96
N GLU A 89 1.38 15.94 14.85
CA GLU A 89 2.09 16.58 15.96
C GLU A 89 3.57 16.83 15.70
N ALA A 90 4.21 16.04 14.83
CA ALA A 90 5.64 16.12 14.56
C ALA A 90 6.01 17.40 13.79
N ASP A 91 7.07 18.06 14.25
CA ASP A 91 7.75 19.11 13.51
C ASP A 91 8.67 18.54 12.41
N ASP A 92 9.22 19.43 11.58
CA ASP A 92 10.08 19.07 10.46
C ASP A 92 11.34 18.31 10.90
N GLU A 93 11.90 18.66 12.05
CA GLU A 93 13.08 18.00 12.60
C GLU A 93 12.76 16.55 12.97
N ARG A 94 11.64 16.33 13.67
CA ARG A 94 11.20 15.00 14.07
C ARG A 94 10.83 14.10 12.88
N VAL A 95 10.22 14.66 11.83
CA VAL A 95 9.96 13.93 10.59
C VAL A 95 11.27 13.58 9.89
N TRP A 96 12.23 14.50 9.85
CA TRP A 96 13.54 14.27 9.25
C TRP A 96 14.33 13.17 9.97
N GLU A 97 14.28 13.10 11.30
CA GLU A 97 14.93 12.04 12.08
C GLU A 97 14.53 10.63 11.66
N ILE A 98 13.24 10.41 11.36
CA ILE A 98 12.73 9.12 10.88
C ILE A 98 13.23 8.83 9.46
N CYS A 99 13.31 9.87 8.63
CA CYS A 99 13.73 9.75 7.25
C CYS A 99 15.23 9.55 7.11
N ASN A 100 16.03 10.02 8.07
CA ASN A 100 17.48 10.03 7.98
C ASN A 100 18.05 8.60 7.81
N GLY A 101 18.89 8.44 6.78
CA GLY A 101 19.47 7.15 6.41
C GLY A 101 18.45 6.13 5.88
N PHE A 102 17.24 6.56 5.54
CA PHE A 102 16.28 5.73 4.80
C PHE A 102 16.72 5.58 3.34
N ARG A 103 16.62 4.37 2.83
CA ARG A 103 16.82 4.06 1.41
C ARG A 103 16.02 2.84 1.02
N HIS A 104 15.17 2.98 0.02
CA HIS A 104 14.42 1.90 -0.60
C HIS A 104 14.52 2.02 -2.12
N ARG A 105 15.44 1.23 -2.70
CA ARG A 105 15.72 1.23 -4.15
C ARG A 105 16.07 2.62 -4.69
N PHE A 106 15.08 3.33 -5.22
CA PHE A 106 15.20 4.66 -5.82
C PHE A 106 14.67 5.77 -4.91
N THR A 107 13.89 5.44 -3.87
CA THR A 107 13.47 6.38 -2.83
C THR A 107 14.58 6.51 -1.79
N ASP A 108 15.03 7.74 -1.54
CA ASP A 108 15.97 8.06 -0.49
C ASP A 108 15.30 8.77 0.71
N SER A 109 16.12 9.32 1.61
CA SER A 109 15.65 10.01 2.82
C SER A 109 14.86 11.27 2.49
N ARG A 110 15.23 12.00 1.44
CA ARG A 110 14.57 13.24 1.05
C ARG A 110 13.23 12.98 0.38
N ASP A 111 13.16 11.97 -0.49
CA ASP A 111 11.90 11.56 -1.11
C ASP A 111 10.86 11.17 -0.05
N LEU A 112 11.28 10.40 0.98
CA LEU A 112 10.40 10.01 2.07
C LEU A 112 9.97 11.23 2.91
N TYR A 113 10.90 12.13 3.23
CA TYR A 113 10.60 13.35 3.97
C TYR A 113 9.56 14.20 3.26
N GLU A 114 9.74 14.45 1.96
CA GLU A 114 8.83 15.27 1.16
C GLU A 114 7.43 14.64 1.08
N LEU A 115 7.33 13.31 0.99
CA LEU A 115 6.06 12.59 1.09
C LEU A 115 5.37 12.84 2.44
N LEU A 116 6.06 12.63 3.56
CA LEU A 116 5.48 12.74 4.90
C LEU A 116 5.06 14.17 5.24
N VAL A 117 5.86 15.16 4.88
CA VAL A 117 5.52 16.58 5.06
C VAL A 117 4.32 16.98 4.19
N SER A 118 4.25 16.47 2.97
CA SER A 118 3.11 16.71 2.08
C SER A 118 1.82 16.11 2.64
N MET A 119 1.88 14.91 3.21
CA MET A 119 0.74 14.28 3.90
C MET A 119 0.26 15.09 5.11
N ARG A 120 1.17 15.65 5.90
CA ARG A 120 0.82 16.50 7.06
C ARG A 120 0.12 17.80 6.66
N ASN A 121 0.44 18.35 5.50
CA ASN A 121 -0.05 19.65 5.02
C ASN A 121 -1.27 19.55 4.07
N SER A 122 -1.77 18.33 3.81
CA SER A 122 -2.92 18.07 2.93
C SER A 122 -4.24 18.05 3.72
#